data_AF-A0A948FV79-F1
#
_entry.id   AF-A0A948FV79-F1
#
_cell.length_a   1.000
_cell.length_b   1.000
_cell.length_c   1.000
_cell.angle_alpha   90.00
_cell.angle_beta   90.00
_cell.angle_gamma   90.00
#
_symmetry.space_group_name_H-M   'P 1'
#
loop_
_entity.id
_entity.type
_entity.pdbx_description
1 polymer ?
#
loop_
_entity_poly.entity_id
_entity_poly.type
_entity_poly.pdbx_seq_one_letter_code
_entity_poly.pdbx_strand_id
1 'polypeptide(L)' 'MLKIVTPSTTPEEVAAIVAVFSALGGGDAPAPKRRPEWNAPHRMARPPVAAGPGGWRASALPR' A
#
# COMPACT_ATOMS: atom_id res chain seq x y z
N MET A 1 -2.66 4.54 -21.26
CA MET A 1 -2.42 5.97 -21.57
C MET A 1 -3.48 6.40 -22.57
N LEU A 2 -4.22 7.49 -22.30
CA LEU A 2 -5.28 7.99 -23.19
C LEU A 2 -4.65 8.80 -24.34
N LYS A 3 -5.09 8.59 -25.59
CA LYS A 3 -4.62 9.32 -26.78
C LYS A 3 -5.80 9.75 -27.64
N ILE A 4 -5.81 11.01 -28.06
CA ILE A 4 -6.77 11.56 -29.02
C ILE A 4 -6.13 11.50 -30.41
N VAL A 5 -6.81 10.86 -31.36
CA VAL A 5 -6.30 10.62 -32.72
C VAL A 5 -6.95 11.57 -33.73
N THR A 6 -8.17 12.03 -33.46
CA THR A 6 -8.94 12.89 -34.35
C THR A 6 -8.54 14.37 -34.17
N PRO A 7 -8.01 15.04 -35.22
CA PRO A 7 -7.51 16.42 -35.10
C PRO A 7 -8.57 17.47 -34.74
N SER A 8 -9.84 17.23 -35.08
CA SER A 8 -10.95 18.16 -34.89
C SER A 8 -11.72 17.95 -33.57
N THR A 9 -11.16 17.19 -32.63
CA THR A 9 -11.83 16.95 -31.34
C THR A 9 -11.90 18.26 -30.57
N THR A 10 -13.11 18.64 -30.17
CA THR A 10 -13.36 19.88 -29.44
C THR A 10 -12.95 19.75 -27.96
N PRO A 11 -12.63 20.87 -27.28
CA PRO A 11 -12.33 20.86 -25.84
C PRO A 11 -13.45 20.22 -25.00
N GLU A 12 -14.71 20.43 -25.38
CA GLU A 12 -15.88 19.90 -24.71
C GLU A 12 -15.97 18.37 -24.83
N GLU A 13 -15.68 17.82 -26.01
CA GLU A 13 -15.63 16.37 -26.22
C GLU A 13 -14.51 15.71 -25.41
N VAL A 14 -13.35 16.36 -25.34
CA VAL A 14 -12.25 15.88 -24.48
C VAL A 14 -12.68 15.89 -23.03
N ALA A 15 -13.32 16.96 -22.56
CA ALA A 15 -13.82 17.07 -21.19
C ALA A 15 -14.85 15.98 -20.86
N ALA A 16 -15.77 15.68 -21.78
CA ALA A 16 -16.75 14.62 -21.61
C ALA A 16 -16.09 13.23 -21.46
N ILE A 17 -15.11 12.91 -22.31
CA ILE A 17 -14.37 11.64 -22.23
C ILE A 17 -13.59 11.55 -20.91
N VAL A 18 -12.87 12.61 -20.53
CA VAL A 18 -12.13 12.66 -19.26
C VAL A 18 -13.06 12.49 -18.07
N ALA A 19 -14.22 13.18 -18.06
CA ALA A 19 -15.19 13.08 -16.98
C ALA A 19 -15.72 11.66 -16.80
N VAL A 20 -16.01 10.94 -17.89
CA VAL A 20 -16.44 9.53 -17.83
C VAL A 20 -15.33 8.65 -17.25
N PHE A 21 -14.09 8.80 -17.72
CA PHE A 21 -12.98 8.01 -17.19
C PHE A 21 -12.65 8.33 -15.72
N SER A 22 -12.77 9.59 -15.31
CA SER A 22 -12.63 10.00 -13.92
C SER A 22 -13.76 9.46 -13.05
N ALA A 23 -14.99 9.37 -13.56
CA ALA A 23 -16.10 8.78 -12.83
C ALA A 23 -15.96 7.26 -12.67
N LEU A 24 -15.35 6.57 -13.64
CA LEU A 24 -15.02 5.14 -13.56
C LEU A 24 -13.79 4.87 -12.67
N GLY A 25 -12.92 5.86 -12.51
CA GLY A 25 -11.64 5.75 -11.80
C GLY A 25 -11.69 6.37 -10.41
N GLY A 26 -11.73 5.52 -9.38
CA GLY A 26 -11.75 5.97 -7.99
C GLY A 26 -12.18 4.84 -7.09
N GLY A 27 -11.38 3.77 -7.06
CA GLY A 27 -11.58 2.72 -6.08
C GLY A 27 -11.42 3.28 -4.68
N ASP A 28 -12.16 2.72 -3.72
CA ASP A 28 -12.03 3.05 -2.31
C ASP A 28 -10.57 3.09 -1.87
N ALA A 29 -10.30 3.92 -0.86
CA ALA A 29 -8.99 3.98 -0.24
C ALA A 29 -8.47 2.56 0.01
N PRO A 30 -7.22 2.25 -0.39
CA PRO A 30 -6.71 0.89 -0.31
C PRO A 30 -6.85 0.39 1.12
N ALA A 31 -7.46 -0.79 1.27
CA ALA A 31 -7.64 -1.40 2.57
C ALA A 31 -6.29 -1.48 3.30
N PRO A 32 -6.24 -1.26 4.62
CA PRO A 32 -5.01 -1.35 5.39
C PRO A 32 -4.35 -2.71 5.13
N LYS A 33 -3.06 -2.68 4.76
CA LYS A 33 -2.32 -3.89 4.43
C LYS A 33 -2.31 -4.83 5.64
N ARG A 34 -2.94 -6.00 5.49
CA ARG A 34 -2.92 -7.02 6.54
C ARG A 34 -1.49 -7.51 6.75
N ARG A 35 -1.05 -7.58 8.01
CA ARG A 35 0.21 -8.24 8.33
C ARG A 35 0.09 -9.72 7.97
N PRO A 36 1.04 -10.31 7.23
CA PRO A 36 1.02 -11.73 6.95
C PRO A 36 1.12 -12.50 8.26
N GLU A 37 0.27 -13.50 8.41
CA GLU A 37 0.16 -14.28 9.65
C GLU A 37 1.46 -15.03 9.99
N TRP A 38 2.27 -15.36 8.98
CA TRP A 38 3.61 -15.92 9.15
C TRP A 38 4.54 -15.04 10.01
N ASN A 39 4.35 -13.71 9.99
CA ASN A 39 5.16 -12.76 10.75
C ASN A 39 4.49 -12.33 12.08
N ALA A 40 3.42 -13.00 12.51
CA ALA A 40 2.68 -12.58 13.70
C ALA A 40 3.45 -12.95 14.99
N PRO A 41 3.59 -12.03 15.98
CA PRO A 41 4.39 -12.28 17.18
C PRO A 41 3.99 -13.53 17.98
N HIS A 42 2.70 -13.88 18.02
CA HIS A 42 2.21 -15.09 18.71
C HIS A 42 2.60 -16.40 18.02
N ARG A 43 3.05 -16.35 16.77
CA ARG A 43 3.58 -17.50 16.02
C ARG A 43 5.10 -17.58 16.02
N MET A 44 5.79 -16.60 16.61
CA MET A 44 7.25 -16.62 16.65
C MET A 44 7.73 -17.72 17.60
N ALA A 45 8.61 -18.60 17.11
CA ALA A 45 9.26 -19.63 17.95
C ALA A 45 10.16 -19.02 19.04
N ARG A 46 10.53 -17.74 18.89
CA ARG A 46 11.37 -17.01 19.82
C ARG A 46 10.79 -15.62 20.11
N PRO A 47 10.79 -15.16 21.37
CA PRO A 47 10.39 -13.79 21.70
C PRO A 47 11.24 -12.75 20.96
N PRO A 48 10.64 -11.64 20.50
CA PRO A 48 11.40 -10.55 19.90
C PRO A 48 12.40 -9.95 20.90
N VAL A 49 13.55 -9.50 20.39
CA VAL A 49 14.58 -8.83 21.17
C VAL A 49 14.29 -7.32 21.14
N ALA A 50 14.22 -6.68 22.31
CA ALA A 50 14.03 -5.24 22.40
C ALA A 50 15.29 -4.51 21.96
N ALA A 51 15.14 -3.52 21.07
CA ALA A 51 16.20 -2.58 20.76
C ALA A 51 16.35 -1.59 21.93
N GLY A 52 17.55 -1.49 22.49
CA GLY A 52 17.83 -0.58 23.61
C GLY A 52 19.07 -0.97 24.41
N PRO A 53 19.47 -0.14 25.40
CA PRO A 53 20.58 -0.45 26.30
C PRO A 53 20.41 -1.84 26.94
N GLY A 54 21.42 -2.69 26.81
CA GLY A 54 21.38 -4.06 27.31
C GLY A 54 20.64 -5.08 26.44
N GLY A 55 19.95 -4.65 25.37
CA GLY A 55 19.18 -5.54 24.48
C GLY A 55 20.04 -6.61 23.79
N TRP A 56 21.27 -6.27 23.42
CA TRP A 56 22.22 -7.24 22.83
C TRP A 56 22.63 -8.32 23.83
N ARG A 57 22.91 -7.97 25.10
CA ARG A 57 23.26 -8.95 26.15
C ARG A 57 22.09 -9.87 26.49
N ALA A 58 20.89 -9.30 26.61
CA ALA A 58 19.66 -10.05 26.83
C ALA A 58 19.25 -10.96 25.65
N SER A 59 19.91 -10.85 24.50
CA SER A 59 19.70 -11.76 23.36
C SER A 59 20.46 -13.07 23.48
N ALA A 60 21.51 -13.15 24.32
CA ALA A 60 22.37 -14.34 24.44
C ALA A 60 22.33 -14.98 25.83
N LEU A 61 21.68 -14.34 26.81
CA LEU A 61 21.62 -14.79 28.20
C LEU A 61 20.18 -15.04 28.65
N PRO A 62 19.94 -15.97 29.61
CA PRO A 62 18.62 -16.14 30.23
C PRO A 62 18.14 -14.83 30.87
N ARG A 63 16.83 -14.59 30.81
CA ARG A 63 16.18 -13.48 31.51
C ARG A 63 15.77 -13.90 32.91
#